data_AF-A0A661JGB0-F1
#
_entry.id   AF-A0A661JGB0-F1
#
_cell.length_a   1.000
_cell.length_b   1.000
_cell.length_c   1.000
_cell.angle_alpha   90.00
_cell.angle_beta   90.00
_cell.angle_gamma   90.00
#
_symmetry.space_group_name_H-M   'P 1'
#
loop_
_entity.id
_entity.type
_entity.pdbx_description
1 polymer ?
#
loop_
_entity_poly.entity_id
_entity_poly.type
_entity_poly.pdbx_seq_one_letter_code
_entity_poly.pdbx_strand_id
1 'polypeptide(L)'
;QGKLDNLLNSSSSNLNPNSSNLPGILIGKELAKNLGLLYLDEVTIISPLGESTPLGMVPRMKKFQVVGIFESGMYEYDTKWTYISIPSAQRFFQLGNVITGIEVKVANAYEAHHIAEKIKNRLGIAYQVIDWMEMNKNLFSALRLEKIVMFIILILIVLVAAFGIISILIMVVMEKTADIAILKTMGAHARSIMGIFMIDGLFIGIIGTLLGTIGGLLLGWNIQGVAEWVEKVFGINVFPPDIYYIDKIPYQVKVEDITAIIIITITISFLATIFPSWQASRLDPAEALRYE
;
A
#
# COMPACT_ATOMS: atom_id res chain seq x y z
N GLN A 1 -24.96 4.65 20.10
CA GLN A 1 -23.68 4.94 19.43
C GLN A 1 -22.86 3.67 19.42
N GLY A 2 -22.12 3.36 18.35
CA GLY A 2 -21.30 2.15 18.29
C GLY A 2 -20.84 1.79 16.88
N LYS A 3 -20.11 0.67 16.76
CA LYS A 3 -19.67 0.12 15.47
C LYS A 3 -20.87 -0.16 14.57
N LEU A 4 -20.75 0.20 13.28
CA LEU A 4 -21.83 0.09 12.30
C LEU A 4 -22.49 -1.29 12.25
N ASP A 5 -21.70 -2.37 12.32
CA ASP A 5 -22.21 -3.76 12.30
C ASP A 5 -23.17 -4.06 13.46
N ASN A 6 -22.94 -3.47 14.63
CA ASN A 6 -23.80 -3.69 15.80
C ASN A 6 -25.13 -2.97 15.66
N LEU A 7 -25.16 -1.83 14.96
CA LEU A 7 -26.38 -1.05 14.71
C LEU A 7 -27.25 -1.67 13.61
N LEU A 8 -26.65 -2.38 12.66
CA LEU A 8 -27.37 -3.08 11.58
C LEU A 8 -28.03 -4.38 12.06
N ASN A 9 -27.42 -5.08 13.02
CA ASN A 9 -27.95 -6.32 13.59
C ASN A 9 -29.11 -6.10 14.58
N SER A 10 -29.23 -4.91 15.16
CA SER A 10 -30.38 -4.53 15.99
C SER A 10 -31.57 -4.11 15.10
N SER A 11 -32.32 -5.08 14.58
CA SER A 11 -33.65 -4.89 13.97
C SER A 11 -33.77 -3.71 13.00
N SER A 12 -33.24 -3.88 11.78
CA SER A 12 -33.30 -2.97 10.63
C SER A 12 -34.72 -2.52 10.21
N SER A 13 -35.78 -3.01 10.84
CA SER A 13 -37.17 -2.71 10.49
C SER A 13 -37.71 -1.42 11.12
N ASN A 14 -37.11 -0.86 12.18
CA ASN A 14 -37.67 0.30 12.87
C ASN A 14 -36.64 1.39 13.20
N LEU A 15 -36.15 2.10 12.19
CA LEU A 15 -35.58 3.45 12.36
C LEU A 15 -36.67 4.51 12.60
N ASN A 16 -37.82 4.12 13.17
CA ASN A 16 -38.86 5.04 13.58
C ASN A 16 -38.68 5.27 15.09
N PRO A 17 -38.20 6.45 15.51
CA PRO A 17 -38.19 6.78 16.92
C PRO A 17 -39.64 6.86 17.40
N ASN A 18 -40.00 6.08 18.42
CA ASN A 18 -41.35 6.03 18.99
C ASN A 18 -41.87 7.38 19.52
N SER A 19 -41.04 8.45 19.50
CA SER A 19 -41.34 9.77 20.03
C SER A 19 -41.51 10.88 18.98
N SER A 20 -41.11 10.67 17.72
CA SER A 20 -41.30 11.69 16.66
C SER A 20 -41.90 11.11 15.40
N ASN A 21 -42.75 11.89 14.73
CA ASN A 21 -43.33 11.53 13.43
C ASN A 21 -42.31 11.63 12.27
N LEU A 22 -41.03 11.87 12.58
CA LEU A 22 -39.95 12.03 11.61
C LEU A 22 -39.28 10.68 11.32
N PRO A 23 -38.88 10.42 10.06
CA PRO A 23 -38.06 9.27 9.74
C PRO A 23 -36.69 9.36 10.42
N GLY A 24 -36.18 8.24 10.93
CA GLY A 24 -34.84 8.19 11.53
C GLY A 24 -33.71 8.18 10.50
N ILE A 25 -32.57 8.75 10.89
CA ILE A 25 -31.29 8.73 10.18
C ILE A 25 -30.16 8.25 11.09
N LEU A 26 -29.25 7.45 10.55
CA LEU A 26 -27.96 7.14 11.15
C LEU A 26 -26.89 8.04 10.51
N ILE A 27 -26.08 8.69 11.35
CA ILE A 27 -25.05 9.64 10.93
C ILE A 27 -23.67 9.15 11.38
N GLY A 28 -22.62 9.37 10.59
CA GLY A 28 -21.26 9.04 11.00
C GLY A 28 -20.77 9.94 12.14
N LYS A 29 -19.89 9.41 13.00
CA LYS A 29 -19.38 10.09 14.20
C LYS A 29 -18.77 11.45 13.91
N GLU A 30 -17.92 11.54 12.89
CA GLU A 30 -17.24 12.77 12.52
C GLU A 30 -18.21 13.78 11.88
N LEU A 31 -19.17 13.33 11.07
CA LEU A 31 -20.22 14.19 10.53
C LEU A 31 -21.11 14.78 11.63
N ALA A 32 -21.52 13.96 12.61
CA ALA A 32 -22.30 14.41 13.74
C ALA A 32 -21.53 15.46 14.57
N LYS A 33 -20.24 15.22 14.83
CA LYS A 33 -19.34 16.15 15.53
C LYS A 33 -19.21 17.49 14.78
N ASN A 34 -18.98 17.44 13.46
CA ASN A 34 -18.81 18.64 12.64
C ASN A 34 -20.08 19.50 12.56
N LEU A 35 -21.25 18.86 12.60
CA LEU A 35 -22.54 19.54 12.58
C LEU A 35 -23.09 19.88 13.99
N GLY A 36 -22.39 19.48 15.05
CA GLY A 36 -22.85 19.67 16.44
C GLY A 36 -24.11 18.87 16.78
N LEU A 37 -24.36 17.75 16.09
CA LEU A 37 -25.56 16.93 16.25
C LEU A 37 -25.38 15.90 17.36
N LEU A 38 -26.43 15.77 18.19
CA LEU A 38 -26.57 14.75 19.23
C LEU A 38 -27.68 13.75 18.88
N TYR A 39 -27.80 12.71 19.70
CA TYR A 39 -28.88 11.74 19.59
C TYR A 39 -30.24 12.42 19.81
N LEU A 40 -31.23 12.10 18.97
CA LEU A 40 -32.56 12.70 18.86
C LEU A 40 -32.65 14.11 18.26
N ASP A 41 -31.54 14.71 17.85
CA ASP A 41 -31.57 15.98 17.12
C ASP A 41 -32.22 15.85 15.74
N GLU A 42 -32.71 16.96 15.20
CA GLU A 42 -33.24 17.03 13.85
C GLU A 42 -32.14 17.46 12.86
N VAL A 43 -32.07 16.78 11.71
CA VAL A 43 -31.22 17.16 10.59
C VAL A 43 -32.07 17.29 9.32
N THR A 44 -31.76 18.27 8.48
CA THR A 44 -32.42 18.43 7.18
C THR A 44 -31.49 17.94 6.08
N ILE A 45 -31.93 16.91 5.34
CA ILE A 45 -31.22 16.46 4.13
C ILE A 45 -31.71 17.29 2.96
N ILE A 46 -30.78 17.82 2.18
CA ILE A 46 -31.03 18.59 0.96
C ILE A 46 -30.45 17.82 -0.22
N SER A 47 -31.30 17.51 -1.20
CA SER A 47 -30.89 16.90 -2.46
C SER A 47 -30.99 17.91 -3.61
N PRO A 48 -29.93 18.09 -4.41
CA PRO A 48 -29.96 18.95 -5.59
C PRO A 48 -30.81 18.36 -6.73
N LEU A 49 -31.18 17.07 -6.65
CA LEU A 49 -32.07 16.38 -7.60
C LEU A 49 -33.53 16.76 -7.34
N GLY A 50 -33.79 18.05 -7.56
CA GLY A 50 -35.03 18.75 -7.34
C GLY A 50 -36.12 18.51 -8.40
N GLU A 51 -37.28 19.12 -8.19
CA GLU A 51 -38.27 19.25 -9.26
C GLU A 51 -37.90 20.44 -10.15
N SER A 52 -38.00 20.25 -11.47
CA SER A 52 -37.78 21.32 -12.44
C SER A 52 -39.00 22.24 -12.46
N THR A 53 -38.81 23.50 -12.06
CA THR A 53 -39.82 24.55 -12.15
C THR A 53 -39.44 25.58 -13.22
N PRO A 54 -40.38 26.40 -13.73
CA PRO A 54 -40.06 27.46 -14.68
C PRO A 54 -39.06 28.51 -14.18
N LEU A 55 -38.86 28.62 -12.85
CA LEU A 55 -37.87 29.50 -12.22
C LEU A 55 -36.52 28.81 -11.91
N GLY A 56 -36.36 27.52 -12.23
CA GLY A 56 -35.16 26.73 -11.96
C GLY A 56 -35.41 25.42 -11.21
N MET A 57 -34.35 24.68 -10.88
CA MET A 57 -34.46 23.47 -10.08
C MET A 57 -34.63 23.83 -8.60
N VAL A 58 -35.72 23.36 -7.98
CA VAL A 58 -35.95 23.54 -6.54
C VAL A 58 -35.46 22.30 -5.81
N PRO A 59 -34.44 22.40 -4.93
CA PRO A 59 -33.88 21.23 -4.25
C PRO A 59 -34.91 20.59 -3.32
N ARG A 60 -34.83 19.27 -3.19
CA ARG A 60 -35.71 18.51 -2.28
C ARG A 60 -35.14 18.56 -0.89
N MET A 61 -35.96 18.90 0.09
CA MET A 61 -35.57 18.98 1.49
C MET A 61 -36.48 18.11 2.34
N LYS A 62 -35.91 17.38 3.30
CA LYS A 62 -36.68 16.62 4.27
C LYS A 62 -35.97 16.53 5.61
N LYS A 63 -36.74 16.70 6.68
CA LYS A 63 -36.27 16.54 8.06
C LYS A 63 -36.23 15.06 8.45
N PHE A 64 -35.16 14.69 9.14
CA PHE A 64 -34.94 13.38 9.74
C PHE A 64 -34.52 13.57 11.20
N GLN A 65 -34.80 12.58 12.04
CA GLN A 65 -34.33 12.55 13.42
C GLN A 65 -33.12 11.63 13.56
N VAL A 66 -32.07 12.08 14.24
CA VAL A 66 -30.86 11.29 14.48
C VAL A 66 -31.18 10.18 15.48
N VAL A 67 -31.29 8.95 14.97
CA VAL A 67 -31.59 7.75 15.79
C VAL A 67 -30.35 6.89 16.04
N GLY A 68 -29.20 7.32 15.54
CA GLY A 68 -27.95 6.66 15.83
C GLY A 68 -26.76 7.39 15.23
N ILE A 69 -25.64 7.28 15.93
CA ILE A 69 -24.35 7.75 15.44
C ILE A 69 -23.44 6.52 15.32
N PHE A 70 -22.94 6.26 14.11
CA PHE A 70 -22.10 5.11 13.80
C PHE A 70 -20.64 5.51 13.70
N GLU A 71 -19.75 4.56 13.99
CA GLU A 71 -18.30 4.68 13.80
C GLU A 71 -17.82 3.51 12.94
N SER A 72 -17.26 3.81 11.77
CA SER A 72 -16.71 2.82 10.84
C SER A 72 -15.21 2.57 11.05
N GLY A 73 -14.53 3.47 11.77
CA GLY A 73 -13.08 3.47 11.93
C GLY A 73 -12.33 4.13 10.76
N MET A 74 -13.03 4.63 9.74
CA MET A 74 -12.45 5.42 8.66
C MET A 74 -13.06 6.82 8.63
N TYR A 75 -12.22 7.84 8.84
CA TYR A 75 -12.62 9.25 8.87
C TYR A 75 -13.43 9.67 7.64
N GLU A 76 -13.02 9.22 6.45
CA GLU A 76 -13.71 9.59 5.19
C GLU A 76 -15.15 9.09 5.13
N TYR A 77 -15.44 7.91 5.70
CA TYR A 77 -16.78 7.35 5.73
C TYR A 77 -17.61 7.96 6.85
N ASP A 78 -17.02 8.16 8.02
CA ASP A 78 -17.69 8.76 9.18
C ASP A 78 -18.03 10.25 8.95
N THR A 79 -17.36 10.91 8.00
CA THR A 79 -17.65 12.30 7.61
C THR A 79 -18.66 12.43 6.48
N LYS A 80 -18.77 11.43 5.58
CA LYS A 80 -19.54 11.56 4.33
C LYS A 80 -20.83 10.75 4.29
N TRP A 81 -20.92 9.65 5.03
CA TRP A 81 -22.02 8.70 4.87
C TRP A 81 -23.11 8.88 5.93
N THR A 82 -24.35 8.69 5.50
CA THR A 82 -25.53 8.61 6.36
C THR A 82 -26.42 7.47 5.85
N TYR A 83 -27.16 6.84 6.75
CA TYR A 83 -28.07 5.76 6.40
C TYR A 83 -29.49 6.09 6.82
N ILE A 84 -30.42 5.83 5.92
CA ILE A 84 -31.87 5.92 6.15
C ILE A 84 -32.52 4.62 5.67
N SER A 85 -33.73 4.34 6.12
CA SER A 85 -34.46 3.16 5.64
C SER A 85 -34.82 3.28 4.15
N ILE A 86 -34.82 2.14 3.44
CA ILE A 86 -35.17 2.09 2.01
C ILE A 86 -36.54 2.75 1.74
N PRO A 87 -37.62 2.50 2.51
CA PRO A 87 -38.91 3.16 2.28
C PRO A 87 -38.84 4.69 2.47
N SER A 88 -37.98 5.18 3.37
CA SER A 88 -37.78 6.62 3.58
C SER A 88 -37.00 7.24 2.43
N ALA A 89 -35.98 6.55 1.91
CA ALA A 89 -35.24 6.95 0.71
C ALA A 89 -36.15 6.99 -0.52
N GLN A 90 -36.92 5.93 -0.77
CA GLN A 90 -37.86 5.86 -1.91
C GLN A 90 -38.89 6.99 -1.89
N ARG A 91 -39.43 7.34 -0.73
CA ARG A 91 -40.34 8.48 -0.58
C ARG A 91 -39.65 9.82 -0.75
N PHE A 92 -38.42 9.99 -0.26
CA PHE A 92 -37.66 11.24 -0.39
C PHE A 92 -37.26 11.52 -1.83
N PHE A 93 -36.79 10.48 -2.54
CA PHE A 93 -36.37 10.58 -3.94
C PHE A 93 -37.52 10.34 -4.95
N GLN A 94 -38.74 10.04 -4.48
CA GLN A 94 -39.91 9.70 -5.31
C GLN A 94 -39.64 8.54 -6.31
N LEU A 95 -38.93 7.50 -5.86
CA LEU A 95 -38.54 6.36 -6.69
C LEU A 95 -39.64 5.28 -6.81
N GLY A 96 -40.78 5.45 -6.14
CA GLY A 96 -41.82 4.41 -6.06
C GLY A 96 -41.26 3.14 -5.42
N ASN A 97 -41.45 1.99 -6.07
CA ASN A 97 -40.93 0.70 -5.62
C ASN A 97 -39.60 0.30 -6.28
N VAL A 98 -38.85 1.27 -6.81
CA VAL A 98 -37.54 1.04 -7.45
C VAL A 98 -36.41 1.26 -6.44
N ILE A 99 -35.31 0.52 -6.59
CA ILE A 99 -34.04 0.74 -5.89
C ILE A 99 -32.96 1.11 -6.89
N THR A 100 -31.99 1.92 -6.45
CA THR A 100 -30.90 2.41 -7.32
C THR A 100 -29.76 1.41 -7.49
N GLY A 101 -29.56 0.51 -6.52
CA GLY A 101 -28.49 -0.47 -6.55
C GLY A 101 -28.65 -1.55 -5.48
N ILE A 102 -27.88 -2.62 -5.65
CA ILE A 102 -27.79 -3.74 -4.71
C ILE A 102 -26.33 -3.88 -4.33
N GLU A 103 -26.04 -3.82 -3.04
CA GLU A 103 -24.71 -4.11 -2.50
C GLU A 103 -24.61 -5.60 -2.17
N VAL A 104 -23.50 -6.23 -2.58
CA VAL A 104 -23.22 -7.64 -2.30
C VAL A 104 -21.98 -7.73 -1.43
N LYS A 105 -22.17 -8.15 -0.18
CA LYS A 105 -21.06 -8.41 0.75
C LYS A 105 -20.41 -9.75 0.42
N VAL A 106 -19.12 -9.73 0.11
CA VAL A 106 -18.31 -10.93 -0.14
C VAL A 106 -17.50 -11.31 1.10
N ALA A 107 -17.22 -12.60 1.28
CA ALA A 107 -16.43 -13.09 2.41
C ALA A 107 -14.94 -12.71 2.30
N ASN A 108 -14.40 -12.74 1.08
CA ASN A 108 -13.02 -12.40 0.77
C ASN A 108 -12.96 -11.18 -0.15
N ALA A 109 -12.39 -10.08 0.32
CA ALA A 109 -12.28 -8.83 -0.45
C ALA A 109 -11.42 -8.98 -1.72
N TYR A 110 -10.45 -9.90 -1.73
CA TYR A 110 -9.59 -10.16 -2.89
C TYR A 110 -10.31 -10.91 -4.01
N GLU A 111 -11.40 -11.63 -3.68
CA GLU A 111 -12.23 -12.31 -4.68
C GLU A 111 -13.34 -11.43 -5.25
N ALA A 112 -13.53 -10.22 -4.71
CA ALA A 112 -14.61 -9.33 -5.09
C ALA A 112 -14.66 -9.05 -6.59
N HIS A 113 -13.51 -8.85 -7.23
CA HIS A 113 -13.42 -8.59 -8.67
C HIS A 113 -13.89 -9.80 -9.49
N HIS A 114 -13.42 -11.00 -9.15
CA HIS A 114 -13.82 -12.23 -9.85
C HIS A 114 -15.31 -12.56 -9.64
N ILE A 115 -15.85 -12.29 -8.45
CA ILE A 115 -17.29 -12.41 -8.17
C ILE A 115 -18.08 -11.37 -8.97
N ALA A 116 -17.61 -10.12 -9.03
CA ALA A 116 -18.22 -9.06 -9.81
C ALA A 116 -18.28 -9.40 -11.30
N GLU A 117 -17.20 -9.96 -11.88
CA GLU A 117 -17.19 -10.43 -13.26
C GLU A 117 -18.24 -11.54 -13.50
N LYS A 118 -18.36 -12.50 -12.58
CA LYS A 118 -19.39 -13.55 -12.66
C LYS A 118 -20.80 -12.97 -12.63
N ILE A 119 -21.05 -12.00 -11.74
CA ILE A 119 -22.36 -11.32 -11.64
C ILE A 119 -22.63 -10.53 -12.93
N LYS A 120 -21.65 -9.80 -13.43
CA LYS A 120 -21.72 -9.02 -14.68
C LYS A 120 -22.06 -9.90 -15.88
N ASN A 121 -21.37 -11.04 -16.01
CA ASN A 121 -21.63 -12.00 -17.09
C ASN A 121 -23.04 -12.61 -17.02
N ARG A 122 -23.61 -12.75 -15.82
CA ARG A 122 -24.95 -13.30 -15.64
C ARG A 122 -26.07 -12.28 -15.83
N LEU A 123 -25.86 -11.03 -15.43
CA LEU A 123 -26.85 -9.95 -15.54
C LEU A 123 -26.84 -9.26 -16.92
N GLY A 124 -25.75 -9.37 -17.67
CA GLY A 124 -25.59 -8.76 -18.98
C GLY A 124 -25.39 -7.24 -18.92
N ILE A 125 -25.56 -6.56 -20.06
CA ILE A 125 -25.20 -5.14 -20.27
C ILE A 125 -26.20 -4.18 -19.59
N ALA A 126 -27.39 -4.66 -19.21
CA ALA A 126 -28.42 -3.84 -18.58
C ALA A 126 -28.03 -3.32 -17.18
N TYR A 127 -27.04 -3.96 -16.53
CA TYR A 127 -26.60 -3.61 -15.19
C TYR A 127 -25.11 -3.29 -15.18
N GLN A 128 -24.76 -2.21 -14.49
CA GLN A 128 -23.37 -1.90 -14.18
C GLN A 128 -23.00 -2.57 -12.86
N VAL A 129 -22.04 -3.48 -12.90
CA VAL A 129 -21.46 -4.10 -11.70
C VAL A 129 -20.11 -3.43 -11.47
N ILE A 130 -19.93 -2.81 -10.31
CA ILE A 130 -18.71 -2.11 -9.90
C ILE A 130 -18.23 -2.78 -8.62
N ASP A 131 -16.98 -3.25 -8.61
CA ASP A 131 -16.37 -3.78 -7.39
C ASP A 131 -15.71 -2.67 -6.56
N TRP A 132 -15.37 -2.97 -5.31
CA TRP A 132 -14.82 -1.98 -4.38
C TRP A 132 -13.44 -1.44 -4.80
N MET A 133 -12.64 -2.19 -5.56
CA MET A 133 -11.35 -1.72 -6.08
C MET A 133 -11.58 -0.76 -7.26
N GLU A 134 -12.57 -1.03 -8.11
CA GLU A 134 -12.98 -0.08 -9.16
C GLU A 134 -13.55 1.21 -8.58
N MET A 135 -14.40 1.11 -7.55
CA MET A 135 -14.98 2.28 -6.87
C MET A 135 -13.89 3.17 -6.23
N ASN A 136 -12.77 2.57 -5.83
CA ASN A 136 -11.62 3.25 -5.24
C ASN A 136 -10.39 3.28 -6.17
N LYS A 137 -10.60 3.24 -7.50
CA LYS A 137 -9.50 3.09 -8.48
C LYS A 137 -8.37 4.10 -8.30
N ASN A 138 -8.68 5.36 -7.98
CA ASN A 138 -7.67 6.40 -7.77
C ASN A 138 -6.72 6.06 -6.60
N LEU A 139 -7.27 5.57 -5.49
CA LEU A 139 -6.49 5.13 -4.34
C LEU A 139 -5.58 3.95 -4.73
N PHE A 140 -6.14 2.93 -5.38
CA PHE A 140 -5.37 1.75 -5.81
C PHE A 140 -4.31 2.08 -6.86
N SER A 141 -4.59 3.00 -7.77
CA SER A 141 -3.62 3.51 -8.74
C SER A 141 -2.49 4.28 -8.07
N ALA A 142 -2.81 5.13 -7.09
CA ALA A 142 -1.80 5.86 -6.31
C ALA A 142 -0.90 4.89 -5.55
N LEU A 143 -1.47 3.92 -4.84
CA LEU A 143 -0.71 2.89 -4.12
C LEU A 143 0.19 2.05 -5.05
N ARG A 144 -0.28 1.76 -6.27
CA ARG A 144 0.52 1.04 -7.28
C ARG A 144 1.69 1.91 -7.77
N LEU A 145 1.44 3.18 -8.06
CA LEU A 145 2.48 4.11 -8.50
C LEU A 145 3.54 4.29 -7.41
N GLU A 146 3.11 4.43 -6.16
CA GLU A 146 3.99 4.51 -4.99
C GLU A 146 4.92 3.29 -4.91
N LYS A 147 4.38 2.08 -5.06
CA LYS A 147 5.20 0.86 -5.10
C LYS A 147 6.24 0.87 -6.22
N ILE A 148 5.89 1.35 -7.41
CA ILE A 148 6.83 1.47 -8.53
C ILE A 148 7.93 2.47 -8.20
N VAL A 149 7.58 3.61 -7.62
CA VAL A 149 8.56 4.63 -7.20
C VAL A 149 9.52 4.08 -6.14
N MET A 150 9.00 3.40 -5.12
CA MET A 150 9.82 2.74 -4.09
C MET A 150 10.77 1.70 -4.69
N PHE A 151 10.31 0.93 -5.66
CA PHE A 151 11.13 -0.03 -6.38
C PHE A 151 12.27 0.64 -7.19
N ILE A 152 11.99 1.77 -7.86
CA ILE A 152 13.02 2.54 -8.58
C ILE A 152 14.09 3.09 -7.63
N ILE A 153 13.66 3.65 -6.49
CA ILE A 153 14.58 4.18 -5.47
C ILE A 153 15.48 3.06 -4.95
N LEU A 154 14.92 1.88 -4.69
CA LEU A 154 15.69 0.72 -4.25
C LEU A 154 16.75 0.32 -5.27
N ILE A 155 16.41 0.23 -6.55
CA ILE A 155 17.39 -0.07 -7.61
C ILE A 155 18.52 0.96 -7.62
N LEU A 156 18.20 2.25 -7.48
CA LEU A 156 19.21 3.30 -7.45
C LEU A 156 20.17 3.15 -6.27
N ILE A 157 19.66 2.84 -5.07
CA ILE A 157 20.49 2.57 -3.89
C ILE A 157 21.40 1.36 -4.12
N VAL A 158 20.87 0.29 -4.72
CA VAL A 158 21.65 -0.90 -5.06
C VAL A 158 22.75 -0.58 -6.08
N LEU A 159 22.47 0.24 -7.09
CA LEU A 159 23.48 0.69 -8.05
C LEU A 159 24.59 1.51 -7.37
N VAL A 160 24.24 2.41 -6.46
CA VAL A 160 25.23 3.16 -5.66
C VAL A 160 26.10 2.21 -4.84
N ALA A 161 25.51 1.21 -4.20
CA ALA A 161 26.25 0.19 -3.45
C ALA A 161 27.15 -0.66 -4.35
N ALA A 162 26.71 -0.96 -5.58
CA ALA A 162 27.49 -1.73 -6.55
C ALA A 162 28.77 -0.99 -6.98
N PHE A 163 28.75 0.35 -7.08
CA PHE A 163 29.98 1.14 -7.28
C PHE A 163 30.95 1.00 -6.12
N GLY A 164 30.45 0.83 -4.90
CA GLY A 164 31.27 0.50 -3.73
C GLY A 164 32.00 -0.83 -3.91
N ILE A 165 31.28 -1.87 -4.35
CA ILE A 165 31.87 -3.19 -4.64
C ILE A 165 32.94 -3.08 -5.74
N ILE A 166 32.67 -2.34 -6.81
CA ILE A 166 33.64 -2.09 -7.90
C ILE A 166 34.92 -1.47 -7.33
N SER A 167 34.77 -0.43 -6.51
CA SER A 167 35.91 0.31 -5.94
C SER A 167 36.77 -0.59 -5.05
N ILE A 168 36.13 -1.43 -4.23
CA ILE A 168 36.82 -2.38 -3.35
C ILE A 168 37.52 -3.47 -4.18
N LEU A 169 36.85 -4.06 -5.18
CA LEU A 169 37.45 -5.09 -6.01
C LEU A 169 38.65 -4.58 -6.81
N ILE A 170 38.56 -3.37 -7.36
CA ILE A 170 39.71 -2.74 -8.04
C ILE A 170 40.88 -2.59 -7.07
N MET A 171 40.62 -2.11 -5.85
CA MET A 171 41.66 -1.98 -4.81
C MET A 171 42.32 -3.33 -4.49
N VAL A 172 41.52 -4.38 -4.28
CA VAL A 172 42.03 -5.74 -3.99
C VAL A 172 42.86 -6.27 -5.16
N VAL A 173 42.41 -6.06 -6.41
CA VAL A 173 43.17 -6.46 -7.60
C VAL A 173 44.53 -5.75 -7.65
N MET A 174 44.56 -4.44 -7.37
CA MET A 174 45.79 -3.65 -7.36
C MET A 174 46.76 -4.14 -6.27
N GLU A 175 46.29 -4.40 -5.06
CA GLU A 175 47.09 -4.96 -3.96
C GLU A 175 47.61 -6.38 -4.26
N LYS A 176 46.86 -7.15 -5.05
CA LYS A 176 47.17 -8.54 -5.41
C LYS A 176 47.87 -8.70 -6.77
N THR A 177 48.38 -7.61 -7.34
CA THR A 177 49.03 -7.61 -8.66
C THR A 177 50.22 -8.58 -8.74
N ALA A 178 51.08 -8.64 -7.71
CA ALA A 178 52.22 -9.56 -7.66
C ALA A 178 51.79 -11.03 -7.60
N ASP A 179 50.81 -11.35 -6.74
CA ASP A 179 50.23 -12.69 -6.63
C ASP A 179 49.62 -13.17 -7.97
N ILE A 180 48.92 -12.27 -8.67
CA ILE A 180 48.35 -12.54 -10.01
C ILE A 180 49.46 -12.84 -11.03
N ALA A 181 50.56 -12.09 -10.99
CA ALA A 181 51.71 -12.28 -11.88
C ALA A 181 52.36 -13.65 -11.69
N ILE A 182 52.58 -14.07 -10.44
CA ILE A 182 53.11 -15.39 -10.09
C ILE A 182 52.20 -16.51 -10.63
N LEU A 183 50.88 -16.38 -10.43
CA LEU A 183 49.94 -17.37 -10.96
C LEU A 183 49.99 -17.46 -12.49
N LYS A 184 50.10 -16.32 -13.18
CA LYS A 184 50.23 -16.31 -14.65
C LYS A 184 51.54 -16.91 -15.14
N THR A 185 52.66 -16.67 -14.47
CA THR A 185 53.95 -17.27 -14.85
C THR A 185 54.00 -18.77 -14.57
N MET A 186 53.24 -19.24 -13.58
CA MET A 186 52.98 -20.66 -13.33
C MET A 186 52.00 -21.31 -14.34
N GLY A 187 51.45 -20.55 -15.28
CA GLY A 187 50.60 -21.06 -16.36
C GLY A 187 49.10 -20.86 -16.17
N ALA A 188 48.65 -20.09 -15.17
CA ALA A 188 47.23 -19.80 -14.99
C ALA A 188 46.65 -18.99 -16.17
N HIS A 189 45.54 -19.44 -16.72
CA HIS A 189 44.83 -18.74 -17.79
C HIS A 189 44.13 -17.47 -17.26
N ALA A 190 44.04 -16.43 -18.10
CA ALA A 190 43.33 -15.19 -17.78
C ALA A 190 41.87 -15.41 -17.33
N ARG A 191 41.18 -16.42 -17.88
CA ARG A 191 39.82 -16.79 -17.48
C ARG A 191 39.75 -17.33 -16.05
N SER A 192 40.77 -18.06 -15.60
CA SER A 192 40.83 -18.58 -14.23
C SER A 192 40.98 -17.43 -13.23
N ILE A 193 41.83 -16.45 -13.55
CA ILE A 193 42.04 -15.26 -12.72
C ILE A 193 40.75 -14.42 -12.66
N MET A 194 40.10 -14.21 -13.81
CA MET A 194 38.79 -13.55 -13.86
C MET A 194 37.76 -14.28 -13.00
N GLY A 195 37.73 -15.61 -13.05
CA GLY A 195 36.83 -16.44 -12.25
C GLY A 195 37.03 -16.27 -10.74
N ILE A 196 38.27 -16.15 -10.26
CA ILE A 196 38.57 -15.92 -8.84
C ILE A 196 37.92 -14.62 -8.36
N PHE A 197 38.17 -13.50 -9.05
CA PHE A 197 37.63 -12.20 -8.65
C PHE A 197 36.10 -12.08 -8.84
N MET A 198 35.53 -12.76 -9.85
CA MET A 198 34.08 -12.83 -10.03
C MET A 198 33.41 -13.60 -8.89
N ILE A 199 34.01 -14.72 -8.45
CA ILE A 199 33.52 -15.50 -7.32
C ILE A 199 33.62 -14.68 -6.03
N ASP A 200 34.74 -13.97 -5.83
CA ASP A 200 34.96 -13.14 -4.65
C ASP A 200 33.92 -12.02 -4.53
N GLY A 201 33.67 -11.30 -5.62
CA GLY A 201 32.62 -10.29 -5.67
C GLY A 201 31.20 -10.86 -5.56
N LEU A 202 30.95 -12.06 -6.10
CA LEU A 202 29.68 -12.77 -5.91
C LEU A 202 29.47 -13.16 -4.44
N PHE A 203 30.51 -13.61 -3.74
CA PHE A 203 30.46 -13.90 -2.30
C PHE A 203 30.10 -12.66 -1.50
N ILE A 204 30.73 -11.51 -1.77
CA ILE A 204 30.40 -10.23 -1.14
C ILE A 204 28.93 -9.88 -1.40
N GLY A 205 28.46 -10.01 -2.64
CA GLY A 205 27.07 -9.75 -3.02
C GLY A 205 26.06 -10.66 -2.31
N ILE A 206 26.32 -11.98 -2.26
CA ILE A 206 25.45 -12.96 -1.62
C ILE A 206 25.39 -12.73 -0.10
N ILE A 207 26.54 -12.58 0.56
CA ILE A 207 26.59 -12.38 2.01
C ILE A 207 25.92 -11.06 2.38
N GLY A 208 26.21 -9.98 1.65
CA GLY A 208 25.56 -8.69 1.85
C GLY A 208 24.05 -8.75 1.67
N THR A 209 23.58 -9.42 0.61
CA THR A 209 22.14 -9.61 0.36
C THR A 209 21.48 -10.46 1.45
N LEU A 210 22.15 -11.52 1.92
CA LEU A 210 21.64 -12.40 2.98
C LEU A 210 21.51 -11.63 4.30
N LEU A 211 22.57 -10.95 4.74
CA LEU A 211 22.58 -10.15 5.96
C LEU A 211 21.58 -9.00 5.88
N GLY A 212 21.50 -8.33 4.73
CA GLY A 212 20.54 -7.25 4.48
C GLY A 212 19.09 -7.73 4.52
N THR A 213 18.81 -8.89 3.93
CA THR A 213 17.45 -9.49 3.94
C THR A 213 17.06 -9.89 5.37
N ILE A 214 17.95 -10.56 6.10
CA ILE A 214 17.70 -10.95 7.49
C ILE A 214 17.49 -9.71 8.37
N GLY A 215 18.38 -8.71 8.26
CA GLY A 215 18.26 -7.45 9.00
C GLY A 215 16.97 -6.69 8.65
N GLY A 216 16.63 -6.61 7.36
CA GLY A 216 15.39 -5.98 6.89
C GLY A 216 14.13 -6.68 7.38
N LEU A 217 14.11 -8.01 7.40
CA LEU A 217 13.00 -8.80 7.96
C LEU A 217 12.86 -8.60 9.47
N LEU A 218 13.98 -8.61 10.21
CA LEU A 218 13.98 -8.39 11.66
C LEU A 218 13.50 -6.98 12.03
N LEU A 219 13.95 -5.96 11.29
CA LEU A 219 13.49 -4.58 11.44
C LEU A 219 12.01 -4.44 11.08
N GLY A 220 11.57 -5.09 10.00
CA GLY A 220 10.18 -5.10 9.58
C GLY A 220 9.24 -5.73 10.60
N TRP A 221 9.64 -6.86 11.18
CA TRP A 221 8.88 -7.48 12.28
C TRP A 221 8.80 -6.55 13.50
N ASN A 222 9.90 -5.88 13.85
CA ASN A 222 9.97 -4.98 15.00
C ASN A 222 9.65 -3.52 14.66
N ILE A 223 8.91 -3.25 13.57
CA ILE A 223 8.68 -1.88 13.09
C ILE A 223 8.05 -0.98 14.16
N GLN A 224 7.16 -1.53 15.00
CA GLN A 224 6.54 -0.79 16.10
C GLN A 224 7.58 -0.40 17.17
N GLY A 225 8.45 -1.34 17.58
CA GLY A 225 9.51 -1.04 18.54
C GLY A 225 10.53 -0.04 18.02
N VAL A 226 10.84 -0.10 16.72
CA VAL A 226 11.69 0.89 16.06
C VAL A 226 11.03 2.26 16.03
N ALA A 227 9.73 2.33 15.70
CA ALA A 227 8.97 3.58 15.71
C ALA A 227 8.95 4.21 17.11
N GLU A 228 8.58 3.45 18.14
CA GLU A 228 8.56 3.93 19.53
C GLU A 228 9.94 4.41 20.01
N TRP A 229 11.02 3.75 19.57
CA TRP A 229 12.38 4.18 19.86
C TRP A 229 12.71 5.52 19.18
N VAL A 230 12.36 5.68 17.90
CA VAL A 230 12.53 6.95 17.17
C VAL A 230 11.70 8.07 17.83
N GLU A 231 10.46 7.80 18.22
CA GLU A 231 9.60 8.78 18.89
C GLU A 231 10.24 9.28 20.20
N LYS A 232 10.81 8.37 21.00
CA LYS A 232 11.50 8.74 22.25
C LYS A 232 12.77 9.56 22.04
N VAL A 233 13.55 9.26 21.00
CA VAL A 233 14.83 9.91 20.73
C VAL A 233 14.63 11.29 20.10
N PHE A 234 13.69 11.40 19.15
CA PHE A 234 13.51 12.62 18.35
C PHE A 234 12.33 13.48 18.81
N GLY A 235 11.49 12.99 19.73
CA GLY A 235 10.35 13.75 20.27
C GLY A 235 9.26 14.06 19.23
N ILE A 236 9.25 13.33 18.11
CA ILE A 236 8.25 13.43 17.03
C ILE A 236 7.29 12.26 17.15
N ASN A 237 5.99 12.49 16.98
CA ASN A 237 5.01 11.40 16.83
C ASN A 237 5.07 10.92 15.39
N VAL A 238 5.67 9.75 15.17
CA VAL A 238 5.84 9.19 13.82
C VAL A 238 4.48 8.75 13.27
N PHE A 239 3.60 8.25 14.14
CA PHE A 239 2.25 7.81 13.77
C PHE A 239 1.17 8.37 14.71
N PRO A 240 0.69 9.61 14.50
CA PRO A 240 -0.42 10.15 15.27
C PRO A 240 -1.69 9.31 15.05
N PRO A 241 -2.25 8.66 16.10
CA PRO A 241 -3.44 7.81 15.98
C PRO A 241 -4.64 8.58 15.42
N ASP A 242 -4.73 9.87 15.77
CA ASP A 242 -5.80 10.79 15.36
C ASP A 242 -5.81 11.10 13.85
N ILE A 243 -4.69 10.87 13.15
CA ILE A 243 -4.57 11.12 11.70
C ILE A 243 -4.65 9.80 10.93
N TYR A 244 -3.98 8.76 11.42
CA TYR A 244 -3.86 7.51 10.68
C TYR A 244 -4.96 6.48 11.00
N TYR A 245 -5.76 6.66 12.06
CA TYR A 245 -6.88 5.78 12.46
C TYR A 245 -6.55 4.27 12.42
N ILE A 246 -5.27 3.93 12.54
CA ILE A 246 -4.72 2.58 12.45
C ILE A 246 -3.84 2.41 13.69
N ASP A 247 -4.27 1.54 14.60
CA ASP A 247 -3.56 1.29 15.85
C ASP A 247 -2.20 0.58 15.64
N LYS A 248 -2.03 -0.11 14.49
CA LYS A 248 -0.82 -0.85 14.12
C LYS A 248 -0.65 -0.90 12.61
N ILE A 249 0.52 -0.53 12.10
CA ILE A 249 0.86 -0.77 10.70
C ILE A 249 1.01 -2.28 10.49
N PRO A 250 0.16 -2.91 9.67
CA PRO A 250 0.28 -4.33 9.41
C PRO A 250 1.53 -4.58 8.57
N TYR A 251 2.50 -5.28 9.16
CA TYR A 251 3.66 -5.78 8.43
C TYR A 251 3.26 -6.99 7.59
N GLN A 252 2.98 -6.76 6.30
CA GLN A 252 2.67 -7.82 5.34
C GLN A 252 3.84 -8.04 4.38
N VAL A 253 4.59 -9.11 4.63
CA VAL A 253 5.68 -9.51 3.74
C VAL A 253 5.15 -10.26 2.54
N LYS A 254 5.40 -9.72 1.35
CA LYS A 254 5.19 -10.45 0.10
C LYS A 254 6.50 -11.11 -0.32
N VAL A 255 6.49 -12.45 -0.38
CA VAL A 255 7.64 -13.26 -0.78
C VAL A 255 8.08 -12.91 -2.21
N GLU A 256 7.12 -12.58 -3.08
CA GLU A 256 7.36 -12.13 -4.46
C GLU A 256 8.25 -10.88 -4.50
N ASP A 257 7.91 -9.87 -3.69
CA ASP A 257 8.66 -8.61 -3.63
C ASP A 257 10.09 -8.86 -3.12
N ILE A 258 10.26 -9.65 -2.06
CA ILE A 258 11.59 -9.99 -1.51
C ILE A 258 12.44 -10.75 -2.53
N THR A 259 11.84 -11.75 -3.18
CA THR A 259 12.57 -12.60 -4.13
C THR A 259 13.03 -11.80 -5.35
N ALA A 260 12.18 -10.89 -5.86
CA ALA A 260 12.55 -9.97 -6.92
C ALA A 260 13.75 -9.08 -6.51
N ILE A 261 13.72 -8.53 -5.28
CA ILE A 261 14.80 -7.69 -4.76
C ILE A 261 16.12 -8.47 -4.65
N ILE A 262 16.09 -9.69 -4.11
CA ILE A 262 17.27 -10.55 -3.99
C ILE A 262 17.89 -10.84 -5.36
N ILE A 263 17.06 -11.26 -6.33
CA ILE A 263 17.53 -11.58 -7.69
C ILE A 263 18.16 -10.36 -8.34
N ILE A 264 17.51 -9.20 -8.28
CA ILE A 264 18.01 -7.96 -8.88
C ILE A 264 19.31 -7.52 -8.21
N THR A 265 19.39 -7.59 -6.88
CA THR A 265 20.57 -7.18 -6.13
C THR A 265 21.76 -8.06 -6.48
N ILE A 266 21.60 -9.38 -6.43
CA ILE A 266 22.66 -10.33 -6.81
C ILE A 266 23.07 -10.13 -8.27
N THR A 267 22.11 -9.90 -9.18
CA THR A 267 22.40 -9.66 -10.60
C THR A 267 23.21 -8.40 -10.78
N ILE A 268 22.82 -7.28 -10.18
CA ILE A 268 23.54 -6.01 -10.27
C ILE A 268 24.94 -6.14 -9.65
N SER A 269 25.04 -6.74 -8.45
CA SER A 269 26.32 -6.99 -7.80
C SER A 269 27.23 -7.83 -8.70
N PHE A 270 26.73 -8.95 -9.23
CA PHE A 270 27.49 -9.81 -10.14
C PHE A 270 27.97 -9.07 -11.39
N LEU A 271 27.09 -8.32 -12.06
CA LEU A 271 27.46 -7.51 -13.23
C LEU A 271 28.54 -6.48 -12.91
N ALA A 272 28.49 -5.88 -11.71
CA ALA A 272 29.48 -4.94 -11.25
C ALA A 272 30.87 -5.58 -11.08
N THR A 273 30.96 -6.86 -10.71
CA THR A 273 32.24 -7.59 -10.55
C THR A 273 32.95 -7.90 -11.87
N ILE A 274 32.22 -7.91 -12.98
CA ILE A 274 32.77 -8.33 -14.28
C ILE A 274 33.89 -7.39 -14.73
N PHE A 275 33.68 -6.07 -14.59
CA PHE A 275 34.65 -5.07 -15.04
C PHE A 275 35.99 -5.16 -14.30
N PRO A 276 36.04 -5.14 -12.95
CA PRO A 276 37.30 -5.31 -12.20
C PRO A 276 37.97 -6.66 -12.47
N SER A 277 37.19 -7.74 -12.56
CA SER A 277 37.72 -9.10 -12.80
C SER A 277 38.37 -9.22 -14.18
N TRP A 278 37.77 -8.59 -15.19
CA TRP A 278 38.33 -8.52 -16.53
C TRP A 278 39.63 -7.70 -16.54
N GLN A 279 39.66 -6.58 -15.82
CA GLN A 279 40.88 -5.77 -15.67
C GLN A 279 42.02 -6.59 -15.03
N ALA A 280 41.75 -7.30 -13.94
CA ALA A 280 42.71 -8.20 -13.28
C ALA A 280 43.28 -9.26 -14.24
N SER A 281 42.41 -9.83 -15.08
CA SER A 281 42.80 -10.86 -16.05
C SER A 281 43.77 -10.36 -17.13
N ARG A 282 43.87 -9.04 -17.34
CA ARG A 282 44.70 -8.42 -18.38
C ARG A 282 46.04 -7.88 -17.89
N LEU A 283 46.35 -7.97 -16.60
CA LEU A 283 47.64 -7.51 -16.04
C LEU A 283 48.84 -8.28 -16.64
N ASP A 284 49.87 -7.58 -17.09
CA ASP A 284 51.09 -8.20 -17.64
C ASP A 284 52.01 -8.68 -16.50
N PRO A 285 52.38 -9.97 -16.44
CA PRO A 285 53.26 -10.49 -15.40
C PRO A 285 54.63 -9.80 -15.35
N ALA A 286 55.16 -9.39 -16.51
CA ALA A 286 56.48 -8.76 -16.61
C ALA A 286 56.47 -7.33 -16.06
N GLU A 287 55.35 -6.62 -16.18
CA GLU A 287 55.23 -5.26 -15.65
C GLU A 287 54.95 -5.29 -14.14
N ALA A 288 54.15 -6.25 -13.68
CA ALA A 288 53.83 -6.44 -12.27
C ALA A 288 55.05 -6.76 -11.39
N LEU A 289 56.00 -7.56 -11.89
CA LEU A 289 57.21 -7.97 -11.15
C LEU A 289 58.38 -6.97 -11.26
N ARG A 290 58.26 -5.93 -12.11
CA ARG A 290 59.33 -4.93 -12.32
C ARG A 290 59.30 -3.80 -11.29
N TYR A 291 58.19 -3.64 -10.58
CA TYR A 291 57.97 -2.56 -9.60
C TYR A 291 58.09 -3.01 -8.14
N GLU A 292 58.57 -4.25 -7.90
CA GLU A 292 59.20 -4.68 -6.64
C GLU A 292 60.74 -4.57 -6.77
#